data_AF-A0A940B1V4-F1
#
_entry.id   AF-A0A940B1V4-F1
#
_cell.length_a   1.000
_cell.length_b   1.000
_cell.length_c   1.000
_cell.angle_alpha   90.00
_cell.angle_beta   90.00
_cell.angle_gamma   90.00
#
_symmetry.space_group_name_H-M   'P 1'
#
loop_
_entity.id
_entity.type
_entity.pdbx_description
1 polymer ?
#
loop_
_entity_poly.entity_id
_entity_poly.type
_entity_poly.pdbx_seq_one_letter_code
_entity_poly.pdbx_strand_id
1 'polypeptide(L)'
;VLSFPILDMTDGELSSDLMPYDYSYDENGKKLLPIGDVVICVERAKAQAEKYGHSLEREMCFLAVHSYLHLLGFDHENGRDETLMFEQQERILSKIGLPRSSSQEERVLPDTDTSSKDEVHLLSSEAHPVGEMLSHCGYCALVGRPNVGKSTLLNTISGMKLAIVSHKPQTTRNNIQAIYNRDDAQVIFVDTPGIHKPQSKLSEFMVDSSFRAAKGADVVVLMADGRFSKPAGVEIRAAEMAKKLKKPLILAVNKADAVTKESLLPLIANYSKIAEFAAIVPISALKDDGVDELMDVIISYLPSQPRYFPIEEVTDQSEREIAAELIREQILHYTNEEIPHGTAVEIDAFEEELKEDAVDSYDRSLIRIHASIVCEKDSHKSILLGKNGQMIKRIGTAARENIEKMTECKVFLDLHVKVRKDWKNRQVFLDEFGYKKKDD
;
A
#
# COMPACT_ATOMS: atom_id res chain seq x y z
N VAL A 1 10.19 8.20 14.55
CA VAL A 1 11.64 8.24 14.21
C VAL A 1 11.86 7.42 12.95
N LEU A 2 12.89 7.68 12.15
CA LEU A 2 13.19 6.88 10.93
C LEU A 2 14.56 6.23 11.07
N SER A 3 14.65 4.95 10.75
CA SER A 3 15.88 4.16 10.73
C SER A 3 16.12 3.61 9.33
N PHE A 4 17.35 3.70 8.85
CA PHE A 4 17.78 3.22 7.54
C PHE A 4 18.96 2.26 7.70
N PRO A 5 18.70 0.95 7.90
CA PRO A 5 19.76 -0.04 8.02
C PRO A 5 20.55 -0.17 6.71
N ILE A 6 21.87 -0.22 6.82
CA ILE A 6 22.81 -0.45 5.71
C ILE A 6 23.21 -1.93 5.65
N LEU A 7 23.31 -2.56 6.81
CA LEU A 7 23.68 -3.96 6.96
C LEU A 7 22.45 -4.81 7.26
N ASP A 8 22.45 -6.04 6.74
CA ASP A 8 21.43 -7.02 7.04
C ASP A 8 21.73 -7.62 8.42
N MET A 9 20.89 -7.30 9.40
CA MET A 9 21.02 -7.71 10.79
C MET A 9 19.74 -8.37 11.27
N THR A 10 19.86 -9.33 12.18
CA THR A 10 18.72 -9.98 12.83
C THR A 10 19.09 -10.22 14.29
N ASP A 11 18.26 -9.73 15.21
CA ASP A 11 18.46 -9.85 16.67
C ASP A 11 19.86 -9.39 17.17
N GLY A 12 20.47 -8.41 16.50
CA GLY A 12 21.79 -7.88 16.83
C GLY A 12 22.97 -8.68 16.24
N GLU A 13 22.71 -9.70 15.44
CA GLU A 13 23.72 -10.47 14.71
C GLU A 13 23.72 -10.11 13.22
N LEU A 14 24.88 -10.27 12.57
CA LEU A 14 25.01 -10.02 11.13
C LEU A 14 24.51 -11.23 10.34
N SER A 15 23.60 -10.98 9.41
CA SER A 15 23.02 -12.03 8.55
C SER A 15 23.95 -12.46 7.41
N SER A 16 25.10 -11.79 7.24
CA SER A 16 26.09 -12.07 6.20
C SER A 16 27.52 -11.73 6.63
N ASP A 17 28.50 -12.42 6.03
CA ASP A 17 29.93 -12.15 6.25
C ASP A 17 30.31 -10.72 5.83
N LEU A 18 31.06 -10.02 6.69
CA LEU A 18 31.55 -8.67 6.41
C LEU A 18 32.67 -8.68 5.38
N MET A 19 32.53 -7.84 4.37
CA MET A 19 33.50 -7.62 3.31
C MET A 19 34.40 -6.43 3.62
N PRO A 20 35.62 -6.35 3.03
CA PRO A 20 36.54 -5.23 3.29
C PRO A 20 35.97 -3.84 2.97
N TYR A 21 35.00 -3.75 2.07
CA TYR A 21 34.32 -2.51 1.68
C TYR A 21 33.13 -2.13 2.57
N ASP A 22 32.70 -3.00 3.49
CA ASP A 22 31.66 -2.67 4.48
C ASP A 22 32.21 -1.81 5.61
N TYR A 23 33.53 -1.66 5.69
CA TYR A 23 34.19 -0.86 6.70
C TYR A 23 34.59 0.50 6.14
N SER A 24 34.28 1.54 6.91
CA SER A 24 34.86 2.87 6.73
C SER A 24 36.05 3.06 7.69
N TYR A 25 36.81 4.13 7.48
CA TYR A 25 37.91 4.50 8.36
C TYR A 25 37.72 5.94 8.80
N ASP A 26 37.91 6.21 10.09
CA ASP A 26 37.96 7.59 10.57
C ASP A 26 39.30 8.27 10.22
N GLU A 27 39.40 9.56 10.52
CA GLU A 27 40.59 10.38 10.26
C GLU A 27 41.86 9.87 10.97
N ASN A 28 41.72 9.00 11.97
CA ASN A 28 42.82 8.38 12.71
C ASN A 28 43.12 6.94 12.23
N GLY A 29 42.49 6.49 11.14
CA GLY A 29 42.65 5.15 10.59
C GLY A 29 41.94 4.05 11.39
N LYS A 30 41.03 4.40 12.32
CA LYS A 30 40.23 3.42 13.05
C LYS A 30 39.15 2.87 12.13
N LYS A 31 39.08 1.54 12.05
CA LYS A 31 38.05 0.81 11.32
C LYS A 31 36.68 1.06 11.96
N LEU A 32 35.72 1.55 11.19
CA LEU A 32 34.33 1.79 11.55
C LEU A 32 33.43 0.88 10.74
N LEU A 33 32.34 0.41 11.35
CA LEU A 33 31.30 -0.36 10.68
C LEU A 33 30.01 0.47 10.68
N PRO A 34 29.64 1.11 9.55
CA PRO A 34 28.39 1.84 9.43
C PRO A 34 27.21 0.86 9.39
N ILE A 35 26.40 0.85 10.44
CA ILE A 35 25.21 -0.02 10.54
C ILE A 35 23.97 0.60 9.89
N GLY A 36 23.91 1.92 9.76
CA GLY A 36 22.77 2.64 9.19
C GLY A 36 22.63 4.08 9.66
N ASP A 37 21.61 4.77 9.16
CA ASP A 37 21.27 6.15 9.55
C ASP A 37 20.04 6.19 10.46
N VAL A 38 20.07 7.09 11.44
CA VAL A 38 18.92 7.40 12.31
C VAL A 38 18.57 8.87 12.16
N VAL A 39 17.29 9.15 11.88
CA VAL A 39 16.77 10.51 11.77
C VAL A 39 15.67 10.74 12.81
N ILE A 40 15.96 11.59 13.80
CA ILE A 40 15.02 11.98 14.87
C ILE A 40 14.52 13.40 14.60
N CYS A 41 13.20 13.57 14.50
CA CYS A 41 12.57 14.89 14.44
C CYS A 41 12.39 15.45 15.86
N VAL A 42 13.17 16.45 16.22
CA VAL A 42 13.18 17.06 17.57
C VAL A 42 11.83 17.71 17.91
N GLU A 43 11.13 18.31 16.94
CA GLU A 43 9.81 18.91 17.17
C GLU A 43 8.75 17.86 17.52
N ARG A 44 8.80 16.69 16.87
CA ARG A 44 7.93 15.55 17.20
C ARG A 44 8.28 14.96 18.57
N ALA A 45 9.57 14.83 18.89
CA ALA A 45 10.01 14.40 20.21
C ALA A 45 9.53 15.37 21.32
N LYS A 46 9.54 16.68 21.08
CA LYS A 46 8.94 17.67 22.01
C LYS A 46 7.46 17.45 22.22
N ALA A 47 6.70 17.30 21.13
CA ALA A 47 5.25 17.06 21.22
C ALA A 47 4.92 15.73 21.93
N GLN A 48 5.71 14.68 21.73
CA GLN A 48 5.54 13.40 22.40
C GLN A 48 5.91 13.47 23.89
N ALA A 49 7.00 14.14 24.23
CA ALA A 49 7.41 14.38 25.62
C ALA A 49 6.31 15.12 26.41
N GLU A 50 5.72 16.17 25.81
CA GLU A 50 4.57 16.89 26.39
C GLU A 50 3.33 16.00 26.52
N LYS A 51 2.99 15.24 25.46
CA LYS A 51 1.82 14.35 25.45
C LYS A 51 1.88 13.27 26.52
N TYR A 52 3.06 12.67 26.73
CA TYR A 52 3.25 11.53 27.64
C TYR A 52 3.82 11.93 29.00
N GLY A 53 3.94 13.23 29.27
CA GLY A 53 4.27 13.74 30.60
C GLY A 53 5.72 13.50 31.04
N HIS A 54 6.69 13.49 30.12
CA HIS A 54 8.11 13.28 30.44
C HIS A 54 9.04 14.27 29.74
N SER A 55 10.34 14.25 30.07
CA SER A 55 11.30 15.22 29.52
C SER A 55 11.63 14.97 28.05
N LEU A 56 11.93 16.04 27.30
CA LEU A 56 12.45 15.92 25.92
C LEU A 56 13.71 15.05 25.86
N GLU A 57 14.59 15.16 26.85
CA GLU A 57 15.80 14.34 26.94
C GLU A 57 15.46 12.85 27.00
N ARG A 58 14.46 12.47 27.81
CA ARG A 58 13.98 11.09 27.89
C ARG A 58 13.39 10.63 26.56
N GLU A 59 12.57 11.45 25.91
CA GLU A 59 11.98 11.09 24.61
C GLU A 59 13.05 10.93 23.53
N MET A 60 14.04 11.82 23.50
CA MET A 60 15.18 11.72 22.57
C MET A 60 15.99 10.44 22.81
N CYS A 61 16.26 10.08 24.07
CA CYS A 61 16.94 8.83 24.41
C CYS A 61 16.11 7.60 24.02
N PHE A 62 14.79 7.63 24.28
CA PHE A 62 13.87 6.57 23.89
C PHE A 62 13.88 6.36 22.37
N LEU A 63 13.71 7.43 21.60
CA LEU A 63 13.72 7.37 20.14
C LEU A 63 15.08 6.92 19.60
N ALA A 64 16.20 7.34 20.21
CA ALA A 64 17.53 6.91 19.81
C ALA A 64 17.75 5.42 20.04
N VAL A 65 17.39 4.90 21.23
CA VAL A 65 17.51 3.47 21.55
C VAL A 65 16.60 2.64 20.65
N HIS A 66 15.34 3.06 20.50
CA HIS A 66 14.37 2.39 19.63
C HIS A 66 14.88 2.32 18.18
N SER A 67 15.43 3.42 17.66
CA SER A 67 15.97 3.46 16.30
C SER A 67 17.20 2.60 16.13
N TYR A 68 18.05 2.54 17.16
CA TYR A 68 19.25 1.72 17.14
C TYR A 68 18.90 0.23 17.13
N LEU A 69 17.86 -0.17 17.88
CA LEU A 69 17.36 -1.55 17.87
C LEU A 69 16.83 -1.94 16.47
N HIS A 70 16.14 -1.02 15.78
CA HIS A 70 15.77 -1.20 14.37
C HIS A 70 16.98 -1.39 13.45
N LEU A 71 18.07 -0.64 13.66
CA LEU A 71 19.31 -0.84 12.88
C LEU A 71 19.98 -2.20 13.16
N LEU A 72 19.73 -2.78 14.34
CA LEU A 72 20.23 -4.08 14.73
C LEU A 72 19.31 -5.24 14.30
N GLY A 73 18.23 -4.95 13.57
CA GLY A 73 17.32 -5.97 13.06
C GLY A 73 16.29 -6.47 14.06
N PHE A 74 16.00 -5.71 15.13
CA PHE A 74 14.84 -5.95 15.98
C PHE A 74 13.60 -5.28 15.37
N ASP A 75 12.55 -6.05 15.09
CA ASP A 75 11.28 -5.56 14.57
C ASP A 75 10.19 -5.61 15.66
N HIS A 76 9.26 -4.65 15.66
CA HIS A 76 8.10 -4.62 16.56
C HIS A 76 6.77 -4.72 15.80
N GLU A 77 6.80 -4.92 14.48
CA GLU A 77 5.59 -5.10 13.67
C GLU A 77 4.99 -6.52 13.78
N ASN A 78 5.70 -7.48 14.40
CA ASN A 78 5.24 -8.85 14.66
C ASN A 78 5.29 -9.19 16.17
N GLY A 79 4.19 -9.69 16.76
CA GLY A 79 4.02 -9.77 18.23
C GLY A 79 5.05 -10.57 19.05
N ARG A 80 5.83 -11.49 18.44
CA ARG A 80 6.92 -12.21 19.13
C ARG A 80 8.22 -11.39 19.17
N ASP A 81 8.49 -10.61 18.12
CA ASP A 81 9.67 -9.75 17.99
C ASP A 81 9.47 -8.44 18.76
N GLU A 82 8.21 -7.98 18.84
CA GLU A 82 7.78 -6.83 19.66
C GLU A 82 8.18 -6.99 21.13
N THR A 83 7.91 -8.16 21.73
CA THR A 83 8.23 -8.41 23.15
C THR A 83 9.74 -8.36 23.40
N LEU A 84 10.53 -8.98 22.52
CA LEU A 84 11.99 -8.98 22.60
C LEU A 84 12.58 -7.58 22.44
N MET A 85 12.08 -6.82 21.47
CA MET A 85 12.52 -5.44 21.23
C MET A 85 12.21 -4.55 22.44
N PHE A 86 11.00 -4.64 23.01
CA PHE A 86 10.63 -3.87 24.20
C PHE A 86 11.45 -4.25 25.43
N GLU A 87 11.72 -5.54 25.65
CA GLU A 87 12.59 -5.99 26.74
C GLU A 87 14.02 -5.44 26.59
N GLN A 88 14.60 -5.49 25.39
CA GLN A 88 15.92 -4.92 25.12
C GLN A 88 15.93 -3.40 25.29
N GLN A 89 14.89 -2.72 24.82
CA GLN A 89 14.75 -1.28 24.94
C GLN A 89 14.69 -0.85 26.41
N GLU A 90 13.85 -1.49 27.22
CA GLU A 90 13.77 -1.20 28.66
C GLU A 90 15.06 -1.55 29.40
N ARG A 91 15.75 -2.64 29.02
CA ARG A 91 17.05 -3.00 29.58
C ARG A 91 18.10 -1.92 29.32
N ILE A 92 18.14 -1.36 28.11
CA ILE A 92 19.09 -0.30 27.74
C ILE A 92 18.73 1.01 28.44
N LEU A 93 17.45 1.41 28.41
CA LEU A 93 16.96 2.62 29.07
C LEU A 93 17.21 2.61 30.58
N SER A 94 17.04 1.46 31.23
CA SER A 94 17.36 1.27 32.65
C SER A 94 18.86 1.43 32.94
N LYS A 95 19.74 0.91 32.07
CA LYS A 95 21.20 1.03 32.22
C LYS A 95 21.71 2.47 32.08
N ILE A 96 21.04 3.30 31.29
CA ILE A 96 21.38 4.72 31.11
C ILE A 96 20.70 5.64 32.14
N GLY A 97 20.03 5.07 33.16
CA GLY A 97 19.42 5.83 34.25
C GLY A 97 18.07 6.47 33.93
N LEU A 98 17.39 6.02 32.86
CA LEU A 98 16.07 6.48 32.44
C LEU A 98 15.02 5.35 32.41
N PRO A 99 14.83 4.56 33.49
CA PRO A 99 13.80 3.52 33.52
C PRO A 99 12.39 4.15 33.40
N ARG A 100 11.40 3.40 32.89
CA ARG A 100 9.99 3.78 33.03
C ARG A 100 9.69 4.06 34.51
N SER A 101 9.29 5.29 34.84
CA SER A 101 8.92 5.66 36.20
C SER A 101 7.73 4.81 36.64
N SER A 102 7.93 4.00 37.67
CA SER A 102 6.97 3.06 38.24
C SER A 102 5.86 3.73 39.07
N SER A 103 5.34 4.88 38.64
CA SER A 103 4.24 5.55 39.32
C SER A 103 3.27 6.12 38.30
N GLN A 104 2.09 5.49 38.25
CA GLN A 104 0.92 5.77 37.39
C GLN A 104 0.88 5.03 36.06
N GLU A 105 0.58 3.73 36.12
CA GLU A 105 -0.58 3.10 35.45
C GLU A 105 -0.60 1.62 35.82
N GLU A 106 -1.19 1.31 36.97
CA GLU A 106 -1.92 0.04 37.09
C GLU A 106 -3.05 0.11 36.07
N ARG A 107 -3.06 -0.79 35.09
CA ARG A 107 -4.29 -1.14 34.37
C ARG A 107 -5.24 -1.80 35.36
N VAL A 108 -5.99 -0.98 36.10
CA VAL A 108 -7.22 -1.40 36.74
C VAL A 108 -8.29 -1.40 35.66
N LEU A 109 -8.79 -2.59 35.33
CA LEU A 109 -10.01 -2.80 34.57
C LEU A 109 -11.16 -2.04 35.27
N PRO A 110 -11.90 -1.14 34.60
CA PRO A 110 -13.16 -0.66 35.13
C PRO A 110 -14.26 -1.68 34.78
N ASP A 111 -14.76 -2.37 35.79
CA ASP A 111 -16.12 -2.88 35.78
C ASP A 111 -17.08 -1.68 35.82
N THR A 112 -17.72 -1.37 34.71
CA THR A 112 -19.01 -0.67 34.71
C THR A 112 -19.90 -1.24 33.63
N ASP A 113 -21.02 -1.80 34.09
CA ASP A 113 -22.26 -2.05 33.34
C ASP A 113 -22.51 -1.00 32.26
N THR A 114 -22.44 -1.44 31.00
CA THR A 114 -23.19 -0.86 29.89
C THR A 114 -23.89 -1.99 29.17
N SER A 115 -25.09 -2.30 29.65
CA SER A 115 -26.16 -2.73 28.77
C SER A 115 -26.32 -1.68 27.67
N SER A 116 -26.27 -2.12 26.41
CA SER A 116 -26.50 -1.41 25.14
C SER A 116 -25.27 -0.75 24.48
N LYS A 117 -24.96 -1.30 23.29
CA LYS A 117 -24.10 -0.80 22.20
C LYS A 117 -22.60 -1.09 22.30
N ASP A 118 -22.20 -2.24 21.75
CA ASP A 118 -21.33 -2.36 20.58
C ASP A 118 -20.84 -3.81 20.50
N GLU A 119 -21.74 -4.70 20.09
CA GLU A 119 -21.30 -5.94 19.44
C GLU A 119 -20.70 -5.50 18.10
N VAL A 120 -19.40 -5.71 17.91
CA VAL A 120 -18.82 -5.75 16.58
C VAL A 120 -19.48 -6.93 15.89
N HIS A 121 -20.60 -6.68 15.20
CA HIS A 121 -21.20 -7.64 14.30
C HIS A 121 -20.14 -7.95 13.24
N LEU A 122 -19.47 -9.09 13.38
CA LEU A 122 -18.73 -9.70 12.29
C LEU A 122 -19.74 -9.92 11.17
N LEU A 123 -19.66 -9.04 10.18
CA LEU A 123 -20.48 -9.08 8.98
C LEU A 123 -20.20 -10.39 8.27
N SER A 124 -21.11 -11.34 8.41
CA SER A 124 -21.02 -12.66 7.77
C SER A 124 -21.84 -12.67 6.50
N SER A 125 -21.35 -13.39 5.50
CA SER A 125 -22.08 -13.68 4.26
C SER A 125 -23.47 -14.33 4.49
N GLU A 126 -23.66 -15.04 5.61
CA GLU A 126 -24.97 -15.59 6.02
C GLU A 126 -25.96 -14.51 6.48
N ALA A 127 -25.48 -13.43 7.11
CA ALA A 127 -26.30 -12.31 7.55
C ALA A 127 -26.52 -11.26 6.43
N HIS A 128 -25.61 -11.17 5.47
CA HIS A 128 -25.60 -10.16 4.40
C HIS A 128 -25.36 -10.78 3.02
N PRO A 129 -26.39 -11.41 2.42
CA PRO A 129 -26.25 -12.14 1.17
C PRO A 129 -26.08 -11.20 -0.04
N VAL A 130 -25.42 -11.71 -1.08
CA VAL A 130 -25.43 -11.08 -2.41
C VAL A 130 -26.88 -10.91 -2.88
N GLY A 131 -27.19 -9.74 -3.45
CA GLY A 131 -28.54 -9.40 -3.87
C GLY A 131 -29.41 -8.76 -2.80
N GLU A 132 -28.95 -8.63 -1.55
CA GLU A 132 -29.60 -7.82 -0.52
C GLU A 132 -29.71 -6.36 -0.98
N MET A 133 -30.91 -5.76 -0.91
CA MET A 133 -31.10 -4.35 -1.27
C MET A 133 -30.45 -3.43 -0.24
N LEU A 134 -29.45 -2.68 -0.67
CA LEU A 134 -28.76 -1.70 0.16
C LEU A 134 -29.30 -0.28 -0.10
N SER A 135 -29.17 0.58 0.90
CA SER A 135 -29.47 2.01 0.76
C SER A 135 -28.52 2.67 -0.23
N HIS A 136 -27.25 2.23 -0.23
CA HIS A 136 -26.18 2.85 -1.00
C HIS A 136 -25.25 1.78 -1.60
N CYS A 137 -25.44 1.40 -2.86
CA CYS A 137 -24.59 0.42 -3.53
C CYS A 137 -24.27 0.88 -4.96
N GLY A 138 -22.99 0.85 -5.33
CA GLY A 138 -22.59 1.23 -6.68
C GLY A 138 -21.09 1.37 -6.89
N TYR A 139 -20.73 1.81 -8.09
CA TYR A 139 -19.36 1.90 -8.57
C TYR A 139 -18.78 3.31 -8.38
N CYS A 140 -17.57 3.40 -7.84
CA CYS A 140 -16.83 4.63 -7.66
C CYS A 140 -15.57 4.63 -8.54
N ALA A 141 -15.49 5.53 -9.53
CA ALA A 141 -14.27 5.68 -10.32
C ALA A 141 -13.26 6.56 -9.59
N LEU A 142 -12.10 6.00 -9.25
CA LEU A 142 -10.99 6.75 -8.66
C LEU A 142 -10.02 7.21 -9.75
N VAL A 143 -9.93 8.52 -9.95
CA VAL A 143 -9.13 9.14 -11.03
C VAL A 143 -8.15 10.15 -10.47
N GLY A 144 -6.98 10.27 -11.11
CA GLY A 144 -5.98 11.24 -10.70
C GLY A 144 -4.62 10.94 -11.31
N ARG A 145 -3.71 11.92 -11.26
CA ARG A 145 -2.37 11.78 -11.81
C ARG A 145 -1.57 10.63 -11.15
N PRO A 146 -0.52 10.12 -11.79
CA PRO A 146 0.40 9.18 -11.16
C PRO A 146 0.91 9.71 -9.80
N ASN A 147 1.12 8.80 -8.84
CA ASN A 147 1.67 9.08 -7.51
C ASN A 147 0.86 10.03 -6.62
N VAL A 148 -0.38 10.35 -6.98
CA VAL A 148 -1.28 11.18 -6.14
C VAL A 148 -1.70 10.47 -4.85
N GLY A 149 -1.61 9.14 -4.82
CA GLY A 149 -1.93 8.30 -3.67
C GLY A 149 -3.14 7.38 -3.85
N LYS A 150 -3.64 7.16 -5.09
CA LYS A 150 -4.78 6.29 -5.37
C LYS A 150 -4.63 4.90 -4.72
N SER A 151 -3.53 4.20 -5.01
CA SER A 151 -3.24 2.89 -4.43
C SER A 151 -3.13 2.93 -2.90
N THR A 152 -2.56 3.99 -2.34
CA THR A 152 -2.50 4.17 -0.88
C THR A 152 -3.91 4.26 -0.30
N LEU A 153 -4.79 5.05 -0.91
CA LEU A 153 -6.19 5.18 -0.47
C LEU A 153 -6.93 3.85 -0.56
N LEU A 154 -6.77 3.10 -1.67
CA LEU A 154 -7.40 1.79 -1.82
C LEU A 154 -6.92 0.79 -0.77
N ASN A 155 -5.62 0.77 -0.47
CA ASN A 155 -5.07 -0.10 0.57
C ASN A 155 -5.56 0.29 1.97
N THR A 156 -5.68 1.59 2.26
CA THR A 156 -6.22 2.08 3.52
C THR A 156 -7.69 1.69 3.68
N ILE A 157 -8.52 1.92 2.65
CA ILE A 157 -9.95 1.60 2.67
C ILE A 157 -10.21 0.09 2.81
N SER A 158 -9.38 -0.75 2.16
CA SER A 158 -9.53 -2.20 2.21
C SER A 158 -8.92 -2.86 3.44
N GLY A 159 -8.14 -2.12 4.24
CA GLY A 159 -7.40 -2.69 5.38
C GLY A 159 -6.30 -3.68 4.99
N MET A 160 -6.08 -3.92 3.69
CA MET A 160 -5.09 -4.85 3.17
C MET A 160 -4.37 -4.28 1.94
N LYS A 161 -3.24 -4.89 1.57
CA LYS A 161 -2.42 -4.41 0.45
C LYS A 161 -2.94 -4.95 -0.89
N LEU A 162 -3.95 -4.29 -1.46
CA LEU A 162 -4.58 -4.66 -2.75
C LEU A 162 -3.87 -4.06 -3.98
N ALA A 163 -3.29 -2.87 -3.86
CA ALA A 163 -2.74 -2.12 -4.98
C ALA A 163 -1.26 -1.77 -4.77
N ILE A 164 -0.49 -1.85 -5.85
CA ILE A 164 0.95 -1.50 -5.87
C ILE A 164 1.15 -0.03 -5.46
N VAL A 165 2.02 0.20 -4.47
CA VAL A 165 2.47 1.54 -4.08
C VAL A 165 3.93 1.72 -4.50
N SER A 166 4.17 2.61 -5.44
CA SER A 166 5.54 2.98 -5.84
C SER A 166 5.63 4.48 -6.13
N HIS A 167 6.82 5.05 -5.92
CA HIS A 167 7.11 6.41 -6.36
C HIS A 167 7.31 6.53 -7.88
N LYS A 168 7.33 5.40 -8.61
CA LYS A 168 7.45 5.39 -10.07
C LYS A 168 6.09 5.53 -10.75
N PRO A 169 5.99 6.30 -11.84
CA PRO A 169 4.74 6.40 -12.60
C PRO A 169 4.34 5.05 -13.23
N GLN A 170 3.09 4.91 -13.66
CA GLN A 170 2.53 3.71 -14.32
C GLN A 170 2.51 2.45 -13.44
N THR A 171 2.18 2.60 -12.15
CA THR A 171 2.01 1.47 -11.24
C THR A 171 0.82 0.60 -11.61
N THR A 172 -0.41 1.12 -11.69
CA THR A 172 -1.62 0.32 -11.99
C THR A 172 -1.75 0.05 -13.48
N ARG A 173 -1.86 -1.23 -13.89
CA ARG A 173 -2.08 -1.65 -15.30
C ARG A 173 -3.39 -2.41 -15.54
N ASN A 174 -3.93 -3.07 -14.51
CA ASN A 174 -5.23 -3.72 -14.52
C ASN A 174 -6.24 -2.87 -13.74
N ASN A 175 -7.53 -2.93 -14.08
CA ASN A 175 -8.55 -2.34 -13.22
C ASN A 175 -8.62 -3.18 -11.95
N ILE A 176 -8.20 -2.62 -10.82
CA ILE A 176 -8.35 -3.24 -9.52
C ILE A 176 -9.72 -2.83 -8.99
N GLN A 177 -10.57 -3.80 -8.64
CA GLN A 177 -11.76 -3.50 -7.86
C GLN A 177 -11.43 -3.67 -6.38
N ALA A 178 -11.39 -2.56 -5.63
CA ALA A 178 -11.43 -2.64 -4.18
C ALA A 178 -12.89 -2.49 -3.75
N ILE A 179 -13.35 -3.41 -2.92
CA ILE A 179 -14.73 -3.46 -2.44
C ILE A 179 -14.70 -3.00 -0.99
N TYR A 180 -15.46 -1.95 -0.71
CA TYR A 180 -15.66 -1.46 0.65
C TYR A 180 -17.08 -1.76 1.08
N ASN A 181 -17.22 -2.41 2.23
CA ASN A 181 -18.49 -2.85 2.78
C ASN A 181 -18.81 -2.12 4.09
N ARG A 182 -20.08 -1.76 4.25
CA ARG A 182 -20.76 -1.47 5.51
C ARG A 182 -22.09 -2.25 5.53
N ASP A 183 -22.77 -2.22 6.67
CA ASP A 183 -24.05 -2.89 6.88
C ASP A 183 -25.08 -2.45 5.82
N ASP A 184 -25.16 -1.14 5.52
CA ASP A 184 -26.15 -0.54 4.64
C ASP A 184 -25.59 -0.05 3.28
N ALA A 185 -24.29 -0.30 3.03
CA ALA A 185 -23.62 0.23 1.86
C ALA A 185 -22.53 -0.70 1.28
N GLN A 186 -22.36 -0.65 -0.05
CA GLN A 186 -21.25 -1.30 -0.75
C GLN A 186 -20.69 -0.38 -1.84
N VAL A 187 -19.39 -0.07 -1.75
CA VAL A 187 -18.70 0.78 -2.72
C VAL A 187 -17.70 -0.07 -3.49
N ILE A 188 -17.84 -0.11 -4.81
CA ILE A 188 -16.92 -0.82 -5.69
C ILE A 188 -16.01 0.20 -6.37
N PHE A 189 -14.79 0.34 -5.86
CA PHE A 189 -13.79 1.23 -6.43
C PHE A 189 -13.23 0.64 -7.70
N VAL A 190 -13.37 1.34 -8.81
CA VAL A 190 -12.70 0.95 -10.06
C VAL A 190 -11.44 1.81 -10.19
N ASP A 191 -10.27 1.22 -9.94
CA ASP A 191 -9.00 1.92 -10.14
C ASP A 191 -8.78 2.13 -11.64
N THR A 192 -8.59 3.39 -12.03
CA THR A 192 -8.25 3.75 -13.40
C THR A 192 -6.74 3.95 -13.52
N PRO A 193 -6.07 3.25 -14.45
CA PRO A 193 -4.68 3.56 -14.78
C PRO A 193 -4.50 5.07 -15.02
N GLY A 194 -3.44 5.68 -14.47
CA GLY A 194 -3.23 7.13 -14.59
C GLY A 194 -3.27 7.60 -16.06
N ILE A 195 -4.15 8.56 -16.38
CA ILE A 195 -4.34 9.07 -17.75
C ILE A 195 -3.01 9.66 -18.27
N HIS A 196 -2.44 9.07 -19.30
CA HIS A 196 -1.24 9.57 -20.00
C HIS A 196 -1.45 9.50 -21.51
N LYS A 197 -0.62 10.20 -22.30
CA LYS A 197 -0.66 10.05 -23.76
C LYS A 197 -0.17 8.64 -24.12
N PRO A 198 -0.94 7.83 -24.87
CA PRO A 198 -0.55 6.47 -25.19
C PRO A 198 0.69 6.45 -26.09
N GLN A 199 1.64 5.56 -25.79
CA GLN A 199 2.87 5.34 -26.57
C GLN A 199 3.06 3.86 -26.97
N SER A 200 2.14 2.98 -26.56
CA SER A 200 2.12 1.53 -26.85
C SER A 200 0.69 0.98 -26.77
N LYS A 201 0.43 -0.24 -27.28
CA LYS A 201 -0.89 -0.87 -27.16
C LYS A 201 -1.33 -1.12 -25.72
N LEU A 202 -0.39 -1.45 -24.82
CA LEU A 202 -0.65 -1.51 -23.38
C LEU A 202 -1.13 -0.15 -22.85
N SER A 203 -0.48 0.95 -23.26
CA SER A 203 -0.90 2.30 -22.88
C SER A 203 -2.27 2.68 -23.46
N GLU A 204 -2.60 2.24 -24.67
CA GLU A 204 -3.93 2.41 -25.28
C GLU A 204 -5.00 1.65 -24.48
N PHE A 205 -4.74 0.39 -24.11
CA PHE A 205 -5.60 -0.39 -23.22
C PHE A 205 -5.84 0.32 -21.89
N MET A 206 -4.79 0.84 -21.26
CA MET A 206 -4.89 1.58 -20.00
C MET A 206 -5.78 2.84 -20.12
N VAL A 207 -5.67 3.59 -21.21
CA VAL A 207 -6.50 4.77 -21.47
C VAL A 207 -7.95 4.38 -21.76
N ASP A 208 -8.19 3.40 -22.63
CA ASP A 208 -9.53 2.88 -22.96
C ASP A 208 -10.25 2.35 -21.71
N SER A 209 -9.53 1.62 -20.86
CA SER A 209 -10.07 1.03 -19.62
C SER A 209 -10.50 2.11 -18.62
N SER A 210 -9.68 3.16 -18.48
CA SER A 210 -9.97 4.31 -17.61
C SER A 210 -11.25 5.05 -18.03
N PHE A 211 -11.48 5.21 -19.33
CA PHE A 211 -12.68 5.86 -19.86
C PHE A 211 -13.94 4.99 -19.70
N ARG A 212 -13.82 3.66 -19.81
CA ARG A 212 -14.97 2.74 -19.60
C ARG A 212 -15.38 2.68 -18.13
N ALA A 213 -14.40 2.54 -17.22
CA ALA A 213 -14.62 2.55 -15.78
C ALA A 213 -15.41 3.80 -15.33
N ALA A 214 -15.01 4.98 -15.81
CA ALA A 214 -15.71 6.23 -15.50
C ALA A 214 -17.11 6.35 -16.12
N LYS A 215 -17.40 5.64 -17.22
CA LYS A 215 -18.73 5.61 -17.84
C LYS A 215 -19.71 4.75 -17.03
N GLY A 216 -19.24 3.63 -16.48
CA GLY A 216 -20.03 2.72 -15.64
C GLY A 216 -20.20 3.20 -14.19
N ALA A 217 -19.31 4.05 -13.69
CA ALA A 217 -19.34 4.53 -12.31
C ALA A 217 -20.57 5.40 -11.99
N ASP A 218 -21.10 5.26 -10.78
CA ASP A 218 -22.16 6.09 -10.22
C ASP A 218 -21.61 7.44 -9.74
N VAL A 219 -20.39 7.43 -9.18
CA VAL A 219 -19.68 8.61 -8.68
C VAL A 219 -18.21 8.61 -9.12
N VAL A 220 -17.64 9.80 -9.31
CA VAL A 220 -16.23 9.97 -9.68
C VAL A 220 -15.49 10.70 -8.56
N VAL A 221 -14.42 10.10 -8.06
CA VAL A 221 -13.49 10.73 -7.11
C VAL A 221 -12.25 11.18 -7.85
N LEU A 222 -12.10 12.49 -8.00
CA LEU A 222 -10.87 13.11 -8.48
C LEU A 222 -9.91 13.32 -7.32
N MET A 223 -8.81 12.58 -7.33
CA MET A 223 -7.78 12.67 -6.32
C MET A 223 -6.68 13.65 -6.77
N ALA A 224 -6.37 14.61 -5.91
CA ALA A 224 -5.37 15.66 -6.12
C ALA A 224 -4.26 15.59 -5.04
N ASP A 225 -3.02 15.92 -5.39
CA ASP A 225 -1.91 16.01 -4.43
C ASP A 225 -1.84 17.45 -3.91
N GLY A 226 -2.11 17.63 -2.61
CA GLY A 226 -2.21 18.91 -1.92
C GLY A 226 -0.91 19.74 -1.93
N ARG A 227 0.24 19.11 -2.22
CA ARG A 227 1.54 19.77 -2.31
C ARG A 227 1.72 20.62 -3.57
N PHE A 228 0.81 20.50 -4.53
CA PHE A 228 0.83 21.28 -5.77
C PHE A 228 -0.17 22.43 -5.72
N SER A 229 0.08 23.47 -6.50
CA SER A 229 -0.74 24.70 -6.48
C SER A 229 -1.81 24.79 -7.57
N LYS A 230 -1.78 23.91 -8.58
CA LYS A 230 -2.68 23.96 -9.73
C LYS A 230 -3.07 22.56 -10.23
N PRO A 231 -4.27 22.40 -10.83
CA PRO A 231 -4.63 21.20 -11.55
C PRO A 231 -3.72 20.95 -12.76
N ALA A 232 -3.38 19.69 -12.97
CA ALA A 232 -2.71 19.18 -14.15
C ALA A 232 -3.72 18.83 -15.26
N GLY A 233 -3.24 18.65 -16.49
CA GLY A 233 -4.11 18.33 -17.63
C GLY A 233 -4.92 17.03 -17.49
N VAL A 234 -4.44 16.07 -16.69
CA VAL A 234 -5.17 14.84 -16.35
C VAL A 234 -6.39 15.13 -15.49
N GLU A 235 -6.23 15.98 -14.47
CA GLU A 235 -7.28 16.36 -13.55
C GLU A 235 -8.36 17.19 -14.26
N ILE A 236 -7.95 18.08 -15.19
CA ILE A 236 -8.86 18.84 -16.06
C ILE A 236 -9.70 17.91 -16.95
N ARG A 237 -9.07 16.93 -17.62
CA ARG A 237 -9.79 15.97 -18.48
C ARG A 237 -10.76 15.10 -17.70
N ALA A 238 -10.36 14.65 -16.51
CA ALA A 238 -11.23 13.87 -15.63
C ALA A 238 -12.47 14.68 -15.21
N ALA A 239 -12.28 15.95 -14.85
CA ALA A 239 -13.36 16.88 -14.55
C ALA A 239 -14.30 17.12 -15.75
N GLU A 240 -13.75 17.34 -16.96
CA GLU A 240 -14.53 17.47 -18.19
C GLU A 240 -15.34 16.20 -18.51
N MET A 241 -14.74 15.03 -18.31
CA MET A 241 -15.39 13.74 -18.51
C MET A 241 -16.56 13.53 -17.55
N ALA A 242 -16.36 13.75 -16.26
CA ALA A 242 -17.43 13.65 -15.26
C ALA A 242 -18.59 14.59 -15.58
N LYS A 243 -18.29 15.84 -15.98
CA LYS A 243 -19.28 16.82 -16.42
C LYS A 243 -20.06 16.33 -17.65
N LYS A 244 -19.37 15.79 -18.67
CA LYS A 244 -20.00 15.27 -19.89
C LYS A 244 -20.92 14.09 -19.59
N LEU A 245 -20.52 13.22 -18.67
CA LEU A 245 -21.29 12.05 -18.24
C LEU A 245 -22.36 12.38 -17.19
N LYS A 246 -22.43 13.64 -16.72
CA LYS A 246 -23.33 14.11 -15.66
C LYS A 246 -23.23 13.26 -14.38
N LYS A 247 -22.01 12.85 -14.04
CA LYS A 247 -21.72 12.09 -12.82
C LYS A 247 -21.34 13.04 -11.69
N PRO A 248 -21.74 12.78 -10.43
CA PRO A 248 -21.24 13.52 -9.27
C PRO A 248 -19.71 13.42 -9.22
N LEU A 249 -19.06 14.56 -9.00
CA LEU A 249 -17.61 14.68 -8.95
C LEU A 249 -17.17 15.15 -7.57
N ILE A 250 -16.42 14.30 -6.87
CA ILE A 250 -15.85 14.61 -5.55
C ILE A 250 -14.36 14.92 -5.73
N LEU A 251 -13.85 15.96 -5.06
CA LEU A 251 -12.42 16.26 -5.01
C LEU A 251 -11.83 15.72 -3.69
N ALA A 252 -10.96 14.72 -3.77
CA ALA A 252 -10.16 14.26 -2.64
C ALA A 252 -8.77 14.91 -2.68
N VAL A 253 -8.48 15.85 -1.78
CA VAL A 253 -7.17 16.54 -1.72
C VAL A 253 -6.25 15.76 -0.79
N ASN A 254 -5.49 14.83 -1.35
CA ASN A 254 -4.62 13.92 -0.61
C ASN A 254 -3.28 14.56 -0.23
N LYS A 255 -2.61 13.93 0.75
CA LYS A 255 -1.35 14.39 1.36
C LYS A 255 -1.51 15.71 2.09
N ALA A 256 -2.68 15.92 2.69
CA ALA A 256 -2.97 17.08 3.52
C ALA A 256 -2.02 17.16 4.74
N ASP A 257 -1.48 16.04 5.20
CA ASP A 257 -0.47 15.95 6.25
C ASP A 257 0.87 16.62 5.89
N ALA A 258 1.16 16.77 4.59
CA ALA A 258 2.41 17.32 4.09
C ALA A 258 2.32 18.83 3.79
N VAL A 259 1.19 19.48 4.08
CA VAL A 259 0.93 20.89 3.77
C VAL A 259 0.17 21.59 4.90
N THR A 260 0.19 22.92 4.91
CA THR A 260 -0.61 23.70 5.89
C THR A 260 -2.03 23.87 5.39
N LYS A 261 -3.01 23.99 6.30
CA LYS A 261 -4.43 24.15 5.95
C LYS A 261 -4.68 25.39 5.11
N GLU A 262 -3.97 26.49 5.37
CA GLU A 262 -4.08 27.75 4.65
C GLU A 262 -3.65 27.61 3.18
N SER A 263 -2.68 26.72 2.92
CA SER A 263 -2.17 26.49 1.56
C SER A 263 -3.15 25.72 0.67
N LEU A 264 -4.15 25.05 1.26
CA LEU A 264 -5.18 24.33 0.52
C LEU A 264 -6.23 25.26 -0.09
N LEU A 265 -6.51 26.42 0.52
CA LEU A 265 -7.56 27.33 0.02
C LEU A 265 -7.30 27.83 -1.42
N PRO A 266 -6.08 28.29 -1.78
CA PRO A 266 -5.78 28.67 -3.17
C PRO A 266 -5.86 27.48 -4.14
N LEU A 267 -5.49 26.28 -3.69
CA LEU A 267 -5.57 25.06 -4.50
C LEU A 267 -7.03 24.73 -4.82
N ILE A 268 -7.88 24.70 -3.79
CA ILE A 268 -9.33 24.47 -3.91
C ILE A 268 -9.93 25.50 -4.87
N ALA A 269 -9.60 26.79 -4.70
CA ALA A 269 -10.06 27.84 -5.60
C ALA A 269 -9.63 27.64 -7.07
N ASN A 270 -8.49 27.00 -7.33
CA ASN A 270 -8.08 26.67 -8.69
C ASN A 270 -8.83 25.46 -9.25
N TYR A 271 -9.17 24.47 -8.42
CA TYR A 271 -10.03 23.37 -8.83
C TYR A 271 -11.46 23.83 -9.11
N SER A 272 -12.04 24.70 -8.29
CA SER A 272 -13.39 25.24 -8.51
C SER A 272 -13.54 26.01 -9.84
N LYS A 273 -12.44 26.41 -10.48
CA LYS A 273 -12.47 27.03 -11.82
C LYS A 273 -12.65 26.03 -12.96
N ILE A 274 -12.28 24.77 -12.75
CA ILE A 274 -12.29 23.75 -13.81
C ILE A 274 -13.55 22.88 -13.78
N ALA A 275 -14.16 22.70 -12.61
CA ALA A 275 -15.44 22.01 -12.46
C ALA A 275 -16.16 22.42 -11.17
N GLU A 276 -17.45 22.13 -11.16
CA GLU A 276 -18.27 22.12 -9.96
C GLU A 276 -18.11 20.76 -9.28
N PHE A 277 -17.71 20.78 -8.00
CA PHE A 277 -17.53 19.58 -7.21
C PHE A 277 -18.70 19.43 -6.24
N ALA A 278 -19.23 18.21 -6.16
CA ALA A 278 -20.30 17.84 -5.26
C ALA A 278 -19.84 17.90 -3.79
N ALA A 279 -18.55 17.62 -3.56
CA ALA A 279 -17.88 17.78 -2.28
C ALA A 279 -16.35 17.92 -2.50
N ILE A 280 -15.68 18.52 -1.52
CA ILE A 280 -14.22 18.66 -1.49
C ILE A 280 -13.74 18.21 -0.11
N VAL A 281 -12.96 17.14 -0.07
CA VAL A 281 -12.52 16.49 1.17
C VAL A 281 -10.99 16.44 1.20
N PRO A 282 -10.32 17.20 2.08
CA PRO A 282 -8.90 17.04 2.34
C PRO A 282 -8.64 15.74 3.11
N ILE A 283 -7.68 14.94 2.66
CA ILE A 283 -7.35 13.65 3.30
C ILE A 283 -5.84 13.44 3.42
N SER A 284 -5.45 12.54 4.31
CA SER A 284 -4.17 11.83 4.22
C SER A 284 -4.43 10.33 4.18
N ALA A 285 -4.40 9.75 2.98
CA ALA A 285 -4.54 8.31 2.80
C ALA A 285 -3.47 7.53 3.59
N LEU A 286 -2.27 8.09 3.75
CA LEU A 286 -1.17 7.45 4.46
C LEU A 286 -1.36 7.45 5.99
N LYS A 287 -2.08 8.45 6.52
CA LYS A 287 -2.32 8.62 7.96
C LYS A 287 -3.72 8.22 8.38
N ASP A 288 -4.50 7.70 7.44
CA ASP A 288 -5.92 7.39 7.64
C ASP A 288 -6.69 8.58 8.22
N ASP A 289 -6.40 9.78 7.72
CA ASP A 289 -7.00 11.04 8.19
C ASP A 289 -7.97 11.56 7.14
N GLY A 290 -9.22 11.80 7.53
CA GLY A 290 -10.32 12.23 6.64
C GLY A 290 -10.80 11.16 5.66
N VAL A 291 -10.32 9.91 5.75
CA VAL A 291 -10.74 8.81 4.86
C VAL A 291 -12.19 8.42 5.13
N ASP A 292 -12.61 8.30 6.39
CA ASP A 292 -14.01 8.02 6.74
C ASP A 292 -14.96 9.11 6.24
N GLU A 293 -14.59 10.38 6.39
CA GLU A 293 -15.37 11.51 5.87
C GLU A 293 -15.51 11.43 4.34
N LEU A 294 -14.43 11.06 3.64
CA LEU A 294 -14.48 10.84 2.19
C LEU A 294 -15.42 9.68 1.85
N MET A 295 -15.40 8.58 2.62
CA MET A 295 -16.27 7.43 2.41
C MET A 295 -17.74 7.79 2.62
N ASP A 296 -18.07 8.51 3.68
CA ASP A 296 -19.44 8.98 3.96
C ASP A 296 -19.97 9.84 2.81
N VAL A 297 -19.13 10.75 2.31
CA VAL A 297 -19.47 11.58 1.15
C VAL A 297 -19.69 10.73 -0.09
N ILE A 298 -18.81 9.77 -0.40
CA ILE A 298 -18.97 8.87 -1.57
C ILE A 298 -20.29 8.10 -1.47
N ILE A 299 -20.55 7.47 -0.32
CA ILE A 299 -21.74 6.65 -0.05
C ILE A 299 -23.02 7.47 -0.26
N SER A 300 -23.04 8.74 0.18
CA SER A 300 -24.21 9.62 0.02
C SER A 300 -24.63 9.90 -1.43
N TYR A 301 -23.75 9.66 -2.40
CA TYR A 301 -24.03 9.80 -3.84
C TYR A 301 -24.33 8.48 -4.55
N LEU A 302 -24.24 7.34 -3.85
CA LEU A 302 -24.54 6.04 -4.43
C LEU A 302 -26.05 5.77 -4.44
N PRO A 303 -26.56 5.11 -5.48
CA PRO A 303 -27.97 4.74 -5.56
C PRO A 303 -28.31 3.58 -4.63
N SER A 304 -29.60 3.37 -4.36
CA SER A 304 -30.07 2.12 -3.76
C SER A 304 -30.05 1.02 -4.82
N GLN A 305 -29.26 -0.03 -4.57
CA GLN A 305 -29.08 -1.17 -5.45
C GLN A 305 -28.83 -2.45 -4.64
N PRO A 306 -29.02 -3.64 -5.23
CA PRO A 306 -28.61 -4.89 -4.62
C PRO A 306 -27.09 -4.92 -4.37
N ARG A 307 -26.67 -5.54 -3.27
CA ARG A 307 -25.28 -5.90 -2.99
C ARG A 307 -24.72 -6.75 -4.14
N TYR A 308 -23.61 -6.32 -4.75
CA TYR A 308 -22.96 -7.01 -5.87
C TYR A 308 -22.08 -8.17 -5.41
N PHE A 309 -21.32 -7.95 -4.33
CA PHE A 309 -20.31 -8.88 -3.82
C PHE A 309 -20.61 -9.32 -2.38
N PRO A 310 -20.20 -10.52 -1.95
CA PRO A 310 -20.22 -10.93 -0.56
C PRO A 310 -19.59 -9.87 0.36
N ILE A 311 -20.09 -9.76 1.59
CA ILE A 311 -19.66 -8.71 2.52
C ILE A 311 -18.21 -8.87 3.01
N GLU A 312 -17.69 -10.10 2.94
CA GLU A 312 -16.31 -10.47 3.28
C GLU A 312 -15.35 -10.20 2.11
N GLU A 313 -15.86 -10.02 0.89
CA GLU A 313 -15.05 -9.81 -0.30
C GLU A 313 -14.58 -8.36 -0.35
N VAL A 314 -13.26 -8.17 -0.31
CA VAL A 314 -12.59 -6.86 -0.35
C VAL A 314 -11.99 -6.55 -1.72
N THR A 315 -11.90 -7.55 -2.61
CA THR A 315 -11.46 -7.40 -3.99
C THR A 315 -11.99 -8.52 -4.88
N ASP A 316 -12.19 -8.23 -6.17
CA ASP A 316 -12.56 -9.22 -7.20
C ASP A 316 -11.33 -9.99 -7.75
N GLN A 317 -10.14 -9.70 -7.21
CA GLN A 317 -8.87 -10.27 -7.65
C GLN A 317 -8.55 -11.57 -6.93
N SER A 318 -8.06 -12.55 -7.68
CA SER A 318 -7.54 -13.78 -7.09
C SER A 318 -6.20 -13.52 -6.37
N GLU A 319 -5.90 -14.28 -5.31
CA GLU A 319 -4.59 -14.21 -4.62
C GLU A 319 -3.41 -14.38 -5.58
N ARG A 320 -3.60 -15.17 -6.66
CA ARG A 320 -2.64 -15.33 -7.76
C ARG A 320 -2.32 -13.99 -8.44
N GLU A 321 -3.35 -13.20 -8.75
CA GLU A 321 -3.17 -11.89 -9.40
C GLU A 321 -2.52 -10.89 -8.45
N ILE A 322 -2.92 -10.88 -7.17
CA ILE A 322 -2.32 -10.03 -6.14
C ILE A 322 -0.84 -10.39 -5.95
N ALA A 323 -0.50 -11.68 -5.90
CA ALA A 323 0.89 -12.15 -5.79
C ALA A 323 1.75 -11.67 -6.98
N ALA A 324 1.21 -11.71 -8.22
CA ALA A 324 1.89 -11.18 -9.39
C ALA A 324 2.19 -9.68 -9.25
N GLU A 325 1.23 -8.93 -8.72
CA GLU A 325 1.35 -7.48 -8.49
C GLU A 325 2.34 -7.17 -7.36
N LEU A 326 2.35 -7.94 -6.27
CA LEU A 326 3.33 -7.79 -5.18
C LEU A 326 4.76 -8.06 -5.66
N ILE A 327 4.97 -9.06 -6.52
CA ILE A 327 6.28 -9.29 -7.17
C ILE A 327 6.64 -8.10 -8.05
N ARG A 328 5.68 -7.60 -8.84
CA ARG A 328 5.89 -6.46 -9.74
C ARG A 328 6.21 -5.17 -8.99
N GLU A 329 5.63 -4.95 -7.83
CA GLU A 329 5.94 -3.84 -6.93
C GLU A 329 7.42 -3.86 -6.54
N GLN A 330 7.95 -5.03 -6.18
CA GLN A 330 9.37 -5.15 -5.82
C GLN A 330 10.28 -4.93 -7.02
N ILE A 331 9.88 -5.34 -8.23
CA ILE A 331 10.60 -4.98 -9.46
C ILE A 331 10.61 -3.46 -9.64
N LEU A 332 9.47 -2.79 -9.46
CA LEU A 332 9.37 -1.33 -9.50
C LEU A 332 10.23 -0.68 -8.43
N HIS A 333 10.35 -1.27 -7.25
CA HIS A 333 11.14 -0.71 -6.15
C HIS A 333 12.65 -0.85 -6.40
N TYR A 334 13.13 -2.04 -6.78
CA TYR A 334 14.57 -2.34 -6.83
C TYR A 334 15.26 -2.12 -8.19
N THR A 335 14.52 -2.07 -9.30
CA THR A 335 15.10 -1.77 -10.61
C THR A 335 15.07 -0.26 -10.89
N ASN A 336 15.57 0.22 -12.04
CA ASN A 336 15.51 1.64 -12.43
C ASN A 336 15.37 1.78 -13.95
N GLU A 337 15.30 3.02 -14.44
CA GLU A 337 15.24 3.35 -15.87
C GLU A 337 14.03 2.68 -16.57
N GLU A 338 14.24 2.08 -17.75
CA GLU A 338 13.16 1.48 -18.55
C GLU A 338 12.73 0.08 -18.07
N ILE A 339 13.49 -0.55 -17.16
CA ILE A 339 13.29 -1.95 -16.75
C ILE A 339 11.91 -2.19 -16.12
N PRO A 340 11.45 -1.38 -15.14
CA PRO A 340 10.12 -1.57 -14.56
C PRO A 340 8.99 -1.44 -15.59
N HIS A 341 9.18 -0.61 -16.61
CA HIS A 341 8.16 -0.36 -17.63
C HIS A 341 8.15 -1.44 -18.73
N GLY A 342 9.24 -2.19 -18.90
CA GLY A 342 9.37 -3.30 -19.84
C GLY A 342 9.14 -4.69 -19.25
N THR A 343 8.64 -4.78 -18.01
CA THR A 343 8.43 -6.05 -17.29
C THR A 343 6.96 -6.39 -17.06
N ALA A 344 6.67 -7.69 -17.02
CA ALA A 344 5.41 -8.28 -16.57
C ALA A 344 5.72 -9.48 -15.66
N VAL A 345 4.76 -9.86 -14.82
CA VAL A 345 4.86 -11.03 -13.95
C VAL A 345 3.74 -11.99 -14.32
N GLU A 346 4.09 -13.26 -14.53
CA GLU A 346 3.19 -14.36 -14.85
C GLU A 346 3.31 -15.40 -13.73
N ILE A 347 2.20 -15.80 -13.10
CA ILE A 347 2.22 -16.91 -12.13
C ILE A 347 2.04 -18.21 -12.90
N ASP A 348 3.12 -18.97 -13.02
CA ASP A 348 3.16 -20.26 -13.71
C ASP A 348 2.38 -21.33 -12.91
N ALA A 349 2.58 -21.37 -11.58
CA ALA A 349 1.86 -22.26 -10.67
C ALA A 349 1.60 -21.60 -9.32
N PHE A 350 0.46 -21.95 -8.71
CA PHE A 350 0.02 -21.51 -7.39
C PHE A 350 -0.63 -22.72 -6.73
N GLU A 351 0.08 -23.35 -5.80
CA GLU A 351 -0.31 -24.62 -5.18
C GLU A 351 -0.45 -24.42 -3.67
N GLU A 352 -1.54 -24.90 -3.11
CA GLU A 352 -1.88 -24.74 -1.70
C GLU A 352 -1.78 -26.09 -0.99
N GLU A 353 -0.97 -26.15 0.05
CA GLU A 353 -0.89 -27.30 0.95
C GLU A 353 -1.74 -27.00 2.19
N LEU A 354 -2.71 -27.86 2.49
CA LEU A 354 -3.53 -27.76 3.71
C LEU A 354 -2.77 -28.31 4.92
N LYS A 355 -3.15 -27.92 6.12
CA LYS A 355 -2.70 -28.59 7.34
C LYS A 355 -3.33 -30.00 7.43
N GLU A 356 -2.62 -30.93 8.06
CA GLU A 356 -3.10 -32.32 8.22
C GLU A 356 -4.41 -32.40 9.02
N ASP A 357 -4.63 -31.43 9.92
CA ASP A 357 -5.79 -31.29 10.78
C ASP A 357 -6.79 -30.20 10.33
N ALA A 358 -6.65 -29.70 9.09
CA ALA A 358 -7.50 -28.66 8.55
C ALA A 358 -8.99 -29.04 8.63
N VAL A 359 -9.77 -28.20 9.32
CA VAL A 359 -11.22 -28.38 9.50
C VAL A 359 -12.00 -27.81 8.32
N ASP A 360 -11.41 -26.85 7.60
CA ASP A 360 -11.94 -26.25 6.38
C ASP A 360 -10.82 -26.03 5.34
N SER A 361 -11.22 -25.57 4.14
CA SER A 361 -10.31 -25.34 3.01
C SER A 361 -9.40 -24.13 3.15
N TYR A 362 -9.52 -23.34 4.23
CA TYR A 362 -8.75 -22.12 4.43
C TYR A 362 -7.54 -22.33 5.36
N ASP A 363 -7.49 -23.45 6.07
CA ASP A 363 -6.39 -23.76 6.99
C ASP A 363 -5.15 -24.31 6.27
N ARG A 364 -4.40 -23.38 5.66
CA ARG A 364 -3.23 -23.64 4.82
C ARG A 364 -1.94 -23.75 5.64
N SER A 365 -1.08 -24.70 5.30
CA SER A 365 0.26 -24.88 5.89
C SER A 365 1.36 -24.21 5.07
N LEU A 366 1.25 -24.25 3.74
CA LEU A 366 2.22 -23.67 2.81
C LEU A 366 1.55 -23.34 1.47
N ILE A 367 1.93 -22.21 0.88
CA ILE A 367 1.60 -21.87 -0.51
C ILE A 367 2.89 -21.90 -1.34
N ARG A 368 2.90 -22.67 -2.43
CA ARG A 368 4.00 -22.71 -3.41
C ARG A 368 3.64 -21.90 -4.63
N ILE A 369 4.45 -20.90 -4.92
CA ILE A 369 4.27 -19.99 -6.05
C ILE A 369 5.48 -20.11 -6.97
N HIS A 370 5.23 -20.51 -8.22
CA HIS A 370 6.21 -20.43 -9.30
C HIS A 370 5.82 -19.26 -10.20
N ALA A 371 6.72 -18.29 -10.37
CA ALA A 371 6.44 -17.10 -11.17
C ALA A 371 7.57 -16.74 -12.13
N SER A 372 7.16 -16.21 -13.28
CA SER A 372 8.03 -15.75 -14.35
C SER A 372 7.99 -14.24 -14.49
N ILE A 373 9.14 -13.60 -14.29
CA ILE A 373 9.37 -12.21 -14.64
C ILE A 373 9.72 -12.16 -16.13
N VAL A 374 8.83 -11.57 -16.92
CA VAL A 374 9.00 -11.41 -18.36
C VAL A 374 9.57 -10.03 -18.66
N CYS A 375 10.66 -9.95 -19.44
CA CYS A 375 11.25 -8.69 -19.88
C CYS A 375 11.53 -8.64 -21.39
N GLU A 376 11.67 -7.44 -21.96
CA GLU A 376 11.81 -7.26 -23.43
C GLU A 376 13.20 -7.56 -23.99
N LYS A 377 14.26 -7.39 -23.20
CA LYS A 377 15.66 -7.42 -23.65
C LYS A 377 16.49 -8.33 -22.77
N ASP A 378 17.48 -9.01 -23.35
CA ASP A 378 18.46 -9.80 -22.60
C ASP A 378 19.27 -8.97 -21.60
N SER A 379 19.54 -7.69 -21.93
CA SER A 379 20.17 -6.75 -21.00
C SER A 379 19.32 -6.53 -19.74
N HIS A 380 17.99 -6.44 -19.88
CA HIS A 380 17.08 -6.32 -18.73
C HIS A 380 17.07 -7.60 -17.91
N LYS A 381 17.10 -8.78 -18.55
CA LYS A 381 17.21 -10.06 -17.85
C LYS A 381 18.47 -10.13 -16.98
N SER A 382 19.62 -9.72 -17.51
CA SER A 382 20.87 -9.69 -16.73
C SER A 382 20.77 -8.77 -15.51
N ILE A 383 20.08 -7.63 -15.62
CA ILE A 383 19.89 -6.70 -14.51
C ILE A 383 18.90 -7.25 -13.47
N LEU A 384 17.80 -7.86 -13.91
CA LEU A 384 16.80 -8.50 -13.04
C LEU A 384 17.39 -9.67 -12.24
N LEU A 385 18.28 -10.45 -12.86
CA LEU A 385 19.04 -11.48 -12.15
C LEU A 385 20.05 -10.85 -11.19
N GLY A 386 20.78 -9.83 -11.65
CA GLY A 386 21.87 -9.21 -10.90
C GLY A 386 23.09 -10.11 -10.80
N LYS A 387 24.20 -9.56 -10.29
CA LYS A 387 25.44 -10.32 -10.10
C LYS A 387 25.18 -11.50 -9.17
N ASN A 388 25.51 -12.71 -9.61
CA ASN A 388 25.29 -13.96 -8.87
C ASN A 388 23.84 -14.17 -8.38
N GLY A 389 22.84 -13.60 -9.05
CA GLY A 389 21.43 -13.74 -8.65
C GLY A 389 21.00 -12.85 -7.48
N GLN A 390 21.81 -11.88 -7.06
CA GLN A 390 21.50 -11.06 -5.89
C GLN A 390 20.25 -10.20 -6.06
N MET A 391 19.98 -9.67 -7.27
CA MET A 391 18.82 -8.81 -7.51
C MET A 391 17.52 -9.61 -7.45
N ILE A 392 17.47 -10.76 -8.12
CA ILE A 392 16.27 -11.62 -8.10
C ILE A 392 16.01 -12.18 -6.69
N LYS A 393 17.05 -12.50 -5.93
CA LYS A 393 16.91 -12.90 -4.52
C LYS A 393 16.29 -11.79 -3.68
N ARG A 394 16.73 -10.54 -3.87
CA ARG A 394 16.18 -9.37 -3.15
C ARG A 394 14.72 -9.12 -3.49
N ILE A 395 14.38 -9.14 -4.78
CA ILE A 395 12.99 -9.02 -5.27
C ILE A 395 12.13 -10.15 -4.68
N GLY A 396 12.60 -11.39 -4.75
CA GLY A 396 11.87 -12.55 -4.24
C GLY A 396 11.67 -12.53 -2.73
N THR A 397 12.67 -12.13 -1.96
CA THR A 397 12.58 -12.05 -0.49
C THR A 397 11.50 -11.05 -0.06
N ALA A 398 11.57 -9.82 -0.58
CA ALA A 398 10.60 -8.78 -0.25
C ALA A 398 9.20 -9.09 -0.79
N ALA A 399 9.09 -9.74 -1.97
CA ALA A 399 7.79 -10.13 -2.52
C ALA A 399 7.14 -11.23 -1.68
N ARG A 400 7.92 -12.26 -1.30
CA ARG A 400 7.48 -13.36 -0.45
C ARG A 400 6.94 -12.84 0.88
N GLU A 401 7.64 -11.94 1.57
CA GLU A 401 7.18 -11.35 2.83
C GLU A 401 5.83 -10.62 2.68
N ASN A 402 5.64 -9.85 1.61
CA ASN A 402 4.36 -9.20 1.36
C ASN A 402 3.23 -10.22 1.05
N ILE A 403 3.54 -11.30 0.33
CA ILE A 403 2.56 -12.35 0.03
C ILE A 403 2.22 -13.16 1.29
N GLU A 404 3.19 -13.45 2.16
CA GLU A 404 2.93 -14.12 3.45
C GLU A 404 2.01 -13.29 4.34
N LYS A 405 2.22 -11.96 4.39
CA LYS A 405 1.32 -11.05 5.11
C LYS A 405 -0.09 -11.03 4.50
N MET A 406 -0.20 -11.02 3.17
CA MET A 406 -1.49 -10.94 2.47
C MET A 406 -2.30 -12.24 2.56
N THR A 407 -1.63 -13.40 2.51
CA THR A 407 -2.27 -14.73 2.54
C THR A 407 -2.39 -15.32 3.95
N GLU A 408 -1.77 -14.66 4.93
CA GLU A 408 -1.61 -15.14 6.32
C GLU A 408 -1.02 -16.56 6.41
N CYS A 409 -0.23 -16.94 5.40
CA CYS A 409 0.32 -18.29 5.25
C CYS A 409 1.81 -18.24 4.91
N LYS A 410 2.54 -19.33 5.19
CA LYS A 410 3.93 -19.46 4.74
C LYS A 410 3.98 -19.62 3.23
N VAL A 411 4.96 -18.99 2.59
CA VAL A 411 5.08 -18.98 1.13
C VAL A 411 6.45 -19.47 0.68
N PHE A 412 6.46 -20.45 -0.21
CA PHE A 412 7.61 -20.78 -1.03
C PHE A 412 7.47 -20.07 -2.38
N LEU A 413 8.37 -19.11 -2.66
CA LEU A 413 8.35 -18.34 -3.91
C LEU A 413 9.57 -18.67 -4.77
N ASP A 414 9.33 -19.23 -5.96
CA ASP A 414 10.34 -19.50 -6.98
C ASP A 414 10.19 -18.54 -8.16
N LEU A 415 11.24 -17.76 -8.45
CA LEU A 415 11.24 -16.72 -9.47
C LEU A 415 12.18 -17.05 -10.62
N HIS A 416 11.68 -16.94 -11.85
CA HIS A 416 12.46 -17.11 -13.08
C HIS A 416 12.39 -15.86 -13.94
N VAL A 417 13.44 -15.60 -14.75
CA VAL A 417 13.44 -14.47 -15.70
C VAL A 417 13.45 -14.96 -17.14
N LYS A 418 12.40 -14.62 -17.89
CA LYS A 418 12.19 -14.97 -19.31
C LYS A 418 12.26 -13.72 -20.17
N VAL A 419 12.90 -13.82 -21.35
CA VAL A 419 12.93 -12.73 -22.34
C VAL A 419 11.86 -12.97 -23.38
N ARG A 420 10.91 -12.04 -23.50
CA ARG A 420 9.93 -12.00 -24.61
C ARG A 420 10.03 -10.65 -25.30
N LYS A 421 10.60 -10.63 -26.51
CA LYS A 421 10.81 -9.39 -27.29
C LYS A 421 9.47 -8.78 -27.70
N ASP A 422 9.36 -7.45 -27.55
CA ASP A 422 8.24 -6.63 -28.03
C ASP A 422 6.86 -7.10 -27.50
N TRP A 423 6.80 -7.58 -26.26
CA TRP A 423 5.58 -8.17 -25.74
C TRP A 423 4.46 -7.14 -25.53
N LYS A 424 4.80 -5.88 -25.20
CA LYS A 424 3.83 -4.78 -24.97
C LYS A 424 3.00 -4.40 -26.20
N ASN A 425 3.44 -4.79 -27.41
CA ASN A 425 2.77 -4.48 -28.67
C ASN A 425 2.08 -5.68 -29.33
N ARG A 426 2.18 -6.87 -28.72
CA ARG A 426 1.64 -8.12 -29.25
C ARG A 426 0.42 -8.56 -28.44
N GLN A 427 -0.75 -8.57 -29.10
CA GLN A 427 -2.03 -8.86 -28.45
C GLN A 427 -2.05 -10.20 -27.74
N VAL A 428 -1.47 -11.25 -28.35
CA VAL A 428 -1.37 -12.58 -27.73
C VAL A 428 -0.72 -12.53 -26.35
N PHE A 429 0.36 -11.78 -26.19
CA PHE A 429 1.04 -11.64 -24.90
C PHE A 429 0.30 -10.71 -23.94
N LEU A 430 -0.37 -9.68 -24.46
CA LEU A 430 -1.24 -8.84 -23.63
C LEU A 430 -2.38 -9.67 -23.03
N ASP A 431 -3.01 -10.52 -23.83
CA ASP A 431 -4.07 -11.41 -23.40
C ASP A 431 -3.58 -12.45 -22.38
N GLU A 432 -2.42 -13.06 -22.62
CA GLU A 432 -1.77 -13.98 -21.67
C GLU A 432 -1.49 -13.33 -20.31
N PHE A 433 -1.09 -12.06 -20.29
CA PHE A 433 -0.78 -11.33 -19.05
C PHE A 433 -2.01 -10.66 -18.39
N GLY A 434 -3.21 -11.04 -18.82
CA GLY A 434 -4.46 -10.53 -18.23
C GLY A 434 -4.90 -9.15 -18.74
N TYR A 435 -4.21 -8.56 -19.71
CA TYR A 435 -4.59 -7.29 -20.35
C TYR A 435 -5.62 -7.50 -21.46
N LYS A 436 -6.72 -8.20 -21.14
CA LYS A 436 -7.82 -8.48 -22.07
C LYS A 436 -8.88 -7.38 -21.99
N LYS A 437 -9.45 -7.01 -23.15
CA LYS A 437 -10.76 -6.31 -23.15
C LYS A 437 -11.79 -7.32 -22.67
N LYS A 438 -12.32 -7.17 -21.44
CA LYS A 438 -13.55 -7.88 -21.06
C LYS A 438 -14.65 -7.34 -21.99
N ASP A 439 -15.32 -8.23 -22.72
CA ASP A 439 -16.53 -7.86 -23.47
C ASP A 439 -17.62 -7.53 -22.42
N ASP A 440 -18.26 -6.37 -22.60
CA ASP A 440 -19.23 -5.77 -21.67
C ASP A 440 -20.45 -6.67 -21.39
#